data_AF-A0A949HC91-F1
#
_entry.id   AF-A0A949HC91-F1
#
_cell.length_a   1.000
_cell.length_b   1.000
_cell.length_c   1.000
_cell.angle_alpha   90.00
_cell.angle_beta   90.00
_cell.angle_gamma   90.00
#
_symmetry.space_group_name_H-M   'P 1'
#
loop_
_entity.id
_entity.type
_entity.pdbx_description
1 polymer ?
#
loop_
_entity_poly.entity_id
_entity_poly.type
_entity_poly.pdbx_seq_one_letter_code
_entity_poly.pdbx_strand_id
1 'polypeptide(L)' 'MPRRRGRGTTAHADAARIDAITCLAPSGDDPSTAWAGSTDGVLLQTRDAGRSWALA' A
#
# COMPACT_ATOMS: atom_id res chain seq x y z
N MET A 1 -36.30 -1.71 31.77
CA MET A 1 -35.20 -2.63 31.41
C MET A 1 -34.34 -2.00 30.32
N PRO A 2 -33.08 -1.57 30.55
CA PRO A 2 -32.22 -1.13 29.45
C PRO A 2 -30.95 -1.99 29.36
N ARG A 3 -30.69 -2.63 28.22
CA ARG A 3 -29.33 -3.00 27.79
C ARG A 3 -29.22 -2.85 26.28
N ARG A 4 -28.89 -1.63 25.86
CA ARG A 4 -28.50 -1.31 24.49
C ARG A 4 -27.09 -1.87 24.28
N ARG A 5 -26.97 -3.01 23.59
CA ARG A 5 -25.70 -3.50 23.04
C ARG A 5 -25.54 -2.97 21.63
N GLY A 6 -24.36 -2.41 21.35
CA GLY A 6 -23.95 -1.99 20.02
C GLY A 6 -22.51 -1.49 20.10
N ARG A 7 -21.58 -2.45 20.06
CA ARG A 7 -20.13 -2.29 20.08
C ARG A 7 -19.73 -1.20 19.08
N GLY A 8 -19.13 -0.12 19.57
CA GLY A 8 -18.50 0.87 18.70
C GLY A 8 -17.28 0.24 18.05
N THR A 9 -17.42 -0.21 16.80
CA THR A 9 -16.27 -0.52 15.96
C THR A 9 -15.68 0.82 15.56
N THR A 10 -14.55 1.20 16.14
CA THR A 10 -13.72 2.28 15.61
C THR A 10 -13.28 1.87 14.22
N ALA A 11 -13.89 2.42 13.18
CA ALA A 11 -13.34 2.36 11.84
C ALA A 11 -11.98 3.08 11.91
N HIS A 12 -10.88 2.33 11.80
CA HIS A 12 -9.67 2.94 11.27
C HIS A 12 -10.06 3.41 9.86
N ALA A 13 -9.87 4.70 9.57
CA ALA A 13 -10.04 5.21 8.23
C ALA A 13 -9.33 4.27 7.26
N ASP A 14 -10.03 3.82 6.23
CA ASP A 14 -9.56 2.84 5.25
C ASP A 14 -8.43 3.50 4.45
N ALA A 15 -7.22 3.48 5.01
CA ALA A 15 -6.02 3.71 4.23
C ALA A 15 -6.01 2.58 3.21
N ALA A 16 -6.08 2.93 1.93
CA ALA A 16 -6.11 1.98 0.82
C ALA A 16 -5.09 0.86 1.10
N ARG A 17 -5.61 -0.33 1.39
CA ARG A 17 -4.77 -1.45 1.78
C ARG A 17 -4.23 -2.08 0.52
N ILE A 18 -2.93 -1.91 0.28
CA ILE A 18 -2.20 -2.70 -0.71
C ILE A 18 -2.08 -4.12 -0.15
N ASP A 19 -2.41 -5.13 -0.95
CA ASP A 19 -2.14 -6.53 -0.60
C ASP A 19 -0.65 -6.90 -0.77
N ALA A 20 -0.31 -8.20 -0.72
CA ALA A 20 1.07 -8.67 -0.79
C ALA A 20 1.79 -8.22 -2.08
N ILE A 21 3.00 -7.69 -1.94
CA ILE A 21 3.94 -7.41 -3.04
C ILE A 21 4.47 -8.75 -3.58
N THR A 22 4.37 -8.95 -4.88
CA THR A 22 4.77 -10.20 -5.56
C THR A 22 5.94 -10.01 -6.51
N CYS A 23 6.22 -8.77 -6.95
CA CYS A 23 7.34 -8.49 -7.83
C CYS A 23 8.00 -7.13 -7.52
N LEU A 24 9.29 -7.01 -7.87
CA LEU A 24 10.07 -5.79 -7.76
C LEU A 24 11.01 -5.67 -8.96
N ALA A 25 11.01 -4.50 -9.60
CA ALA A 25 11.78 -4.22 -10.81
C ALA A 25 12.51 -2.87 -10.67
N PRO A 26 13.86 -2.87 -10.57
CA PRO A 26 14.63 -1.62 -10.60
C PRO A 26 14.73 -1.06 -12.03
N SER A 27 14.90 0.25 -12.14
CA SER A 27 15.24 0.89 -13.42
C SER A 27 16.67 0.53 -13.83
N GLY A 28 16.88 0.28 -15.12
CA GLY A 28 18.22 0.06 -15.69
C GLY A 28 19.02 1.35 -15.86
N ASP A 29 18.34 2.50 -15.94
CA ASP A 29 18.93 3.80 -16.28
C ASP A 29 19.09 4.72 -15.05
N ASP A 30 18.32 4.48 -13.99
CA ASP A 30 18.29 5.34 -12.80
C ASP A 30 18.21 4.51 -11.50
N PRO A 31 19.26 4.47 -10.68
CA PRO A 31 19.28 3.68 -9.45
C PRO A 31 18.31 4.18 -8.38
N SER A 32 17.75 5.39 -8.51
CA SER A 32 16.76 5.92 -7.58
C SER A 32 15.32 5.47 -7.90
N THR A 33 15.10 4.90 -9.09
CA THR A 33 13.77 4.52 -9.57
C THR A 33 13.56 3.00 -9.58
N ALA A 34 12.42 2.55 -9.05
CA ALA A 34 11.98 1.15 -9.11
C ALA A 34 10.44 1.04 -9.03
N TRP A 35 9.93 -0.13 -9.41
CA TRP A 35 8.51 -0.48 -9.34
C TRP A 35 8.26 -1.74 -8.50
N ALA A 36 7.12 -1.79 -7.81
CA ALA A 36 6.64 -2.95 -7.07
C ALA A 36 5.19 -3.25 -7.44
N GLY A 37 4.91 -4.50 -7.81
CA GLY A 37 3.57 -4.97 -8.13
C GLY A 37 3.00 -5.84 -7.02
N SER A 38 1.71 -5.69 -6.74
CA SER A 38 0.99 -6.45 -5.72
C SER A 38 -0.01 -7.44 -6.30
N THR A 39 -0.48 -8.37 -5.46
CA THR A 39 -1.43 -9.42 -5.83
C THR A 39 -2.79 -8.88 -6.27
N ASP A 40 -3.19 -7.73 -5.72
CA ASP A 40 -4.42 -7.00 -6.04
C ASP A 40 -4.27 -6.07 -7.27
N GLY A 41 -3.13 -6.13 -7.98
CA GLY A 41 -2.92 -5.42 -9.24
C GLY A 41 -2.49 -3.95 -9.10
N VAL A 42 -2.09 -3.53 -7.89
CA VAL A 42 -1.56 -2.19 -7.66
C VAL A 42 -0.08 -2.13 -8.08
N LEU A 43 0.29 -1.01 -8.72
CA LEU A 43 1.66 -0.68 -9.05
C LEU A 43 2.13 0.50 -8.21
N LEU A 44 3.22 0.29 -7.48
CA LEU A 44 3.90 1.32 -6.70
C LEU A 44 5.21 1.69 -7.37
N GLN A 45 5.58 2.97 -7.29
CA GLN A 45 6.84 3.50 -7.77
C GLN A 45 7.58 4.22 -6.65
N THR A 46 8.89 4.01 -6.61
CA THR A 46 9.82 4.87 -5.86
C THR A 46 10.65 5.69 -6.85
N ARG A 47 11.03 6.90 -6.44
CA ARG A 47 12.01 7.78 -7.10
C ARG A 47 13.12 8.23 -6.15
N ASP A 48 13.22 7.59 -4.99
CA ASP A 48 14.15 7.95 -3.92
C ASP A 48 14.86 6.73 -3.34
N ALA A 49 15.07 5.71 -4.18
CA ALA A 49 15.71 4.44 -3.83
C ALA A 49 14.99 3.69 -2.70
N GLY A 50 13.65 3.72 -2.70
CA GLY A 50 12.80 2.94 -1.81
C GLY A 50 12.53 3.57 -0.45
N ARG A 51 12.88 4.85 -0.23
CA ARG A 51 12.53 5.58 1.01
C ARG A 51 11.05 5.90 1.06
N SER A 52 10.45 6.21 -0.09
CA SER A 52 9.01 6.41 -0.26
C SER A 52 8.49 5.74 -1.53
N TRP A 53 7.21 5.37 -1.46
CA TRP A 53 6.49 4.70 -2.53
C TRP A 53 5.15 5.39 -2.74
N ALA A 54 4.82 5.64 -4.00
CA ALA A 54 3.55 6.22 -4.42
C ALA A 54 2.89 5.34 -5.48
N LEU A 55 1.58 5.49 -5.66
CA LEU A 55 0.90 4.90 -6.82
C LEU A 55 1.52 5.46 -8.10
N ALA A 56 1.89 4.54 -9.00
CA ALA A 56 2.53 4.86 -10.27
C ALA A 56 1.55 5.43 -11.30
#